data_AF-A0A512MDX4-F1
#
_entry.id   AF-A0A512MDX4-F1
#
_cell.length_a   1.000
_cell.length_b   1.000
_cell.length_c   1.000
_cell.angle_alpha   90.00
_cell.angle_beta   90.00
_cell.angle_gamma   90.00
#
_symmetry.space_group_name_H-M   'P 1'
#
loop_
_entity.id
_entity.type
_entity.pdbx_description
1 polymer ?
#
loop_
_entity_poly.entity_id
_entity_poly.type
_entity_poly.pdbx_seq_one_letter_code
_entity_poly.pdbx_strand_id
1 'polypeptide(L)'
;MNKTTLAIAALAALSTAVSAQDTEEIKIEFPKPMFIGTPVPAKLPNLETPDPTKIIKSFQAPKGTVNLAKGKEVTSSDPAPIIGELTLVTDGDADGSDGCFVELAPGPQWVQIDLGAATTLNKIAVWHYHKQAQAYVDVVVQVSDDKEFKTGVTTLFNSDHDDTLKLGAGADPAYIETNHGRVIDAKNTKARYVRLTSNGNTSNEMNHYCEVQVFGVPGK
;
A
#
# COMPACT_ATOMS: atom_id res chain seq x y z
N MET A 1 -15.26 -28.48 69.21
CA MET A 1 -14.11 -28.25 68.30
C MET A 1 -14.28 -29.15 67.09
N ASN A 2 -15.05 -28.70 66.11
CA ASN A 2 -14.61 -28.16 64.81
C ASN A 2 -14.65 -29.25 63.73
N LYS A 3 -15.78 -29.30 63.01
CA LYS A 3 -15.91 -30.03 61.74
C LYS A 3 -15.48 -29.09 60.62
N THR A 4 -14.42 -29.46 59.92
CA THR A 4 -13.88 -28.71 58.78
C THR A 4 -14.51 -29.25 57.50
N THR A 5 -15.28 -28.41 56.80
CA THR A 5 -15.88 -28.74 55.50
C THR A 5 -14.97 -28.18 54.40
N LEU A 6 -14.41 -29.06 53.55
CA LEU A 6 -13.69 -28.66 52.34
C LEU A 6 -14.70 -28.25 51.25
N ALA A 7 -14.58 -27.04 50.71
CA ALA A 7 -15.26 -26.62 49.49
C ALA A 7 -14.26 -26.68 48.32
N ILE A 8 -14.56 -27.52 47.32
CA ILE A 8 -13.81 -27.59 46.06
C ILE A 8 -14.48 -26.64 45.08
N ALA A 9 -13.77 -25.57 44.69
CA ALA A 9 -14.18 -24.66 43.63
C ALA A 9 -13.67 -25.20 42.28
N ALA A 10 -14.59 -25.52 41.37
CA ALA A 10 -14.27 -25.88 39.99
C ALA A 10 -14.12 -24.61 39.14
N LEU A 11 -12.92 -24.38 38.60
CA LEU A 11 -12.62 -23.29 37.67
C LEU A 11 -12.88 -23.80 36.24
N ALA A 12 -13.94 -23.33 35.60
CA ALA A 12 -14.22 -23.62 34.19
C ALA A 12 -13.40 -22.68 33.30
N ALA A 13 -12.42 -23.21 32.56
CA ALA A 13 -11.70 -22.47 31.54
C ALA A 13 -12.55 -22.39 30.26
N LEU A 14 -13.04 -21.19 29.94
CA LEU A 14 -13.64 -20.89 28.64
C LEU A 14 -12.52 -20.74 27.61
N SER A 15 -12.25 -21.80 26.86
CA SER A 15 -11.44 -21.72 25.63
C SER A 15 -12.29 -21.08 24.52
N THR A 16 -12.02 -19.81 24.21
CA THR A 16 -12.57 -19.19 23.00
C THR A 16 -11.90 -19.81 21.77
N ALA A 17 -12.59 -20.70 21.09
CA ALA A 17 -12.20 -21.16 19.77
C ALA A 17 -12.26 -19.96 18.81
N VAL A 18 -11.09 -19.50 18.36
CA VAL A 18 -11.01 -18.56 17.23
C VAL A 18 -11.61 -19.28 16.03
N SER A 19 -12.74 -18.77 15.53
CA SER A 19 -13.32 -19.25 14.27
C SER A 19 -12.27 -19.08 13.18
N ALA A 20 -11.92 -20.17 12.49
CA ALA A 20 -11.18 -20.06 11.24
C ALA A 20 -12.04 -19.23 10.28
N GLN A 21 -11.51 -18.09 9.84
CA GLN A 21 -12.19 -17.23 8.88
C GLN A 21 -12.02 -17.88 7.50
N ASP A 22 -13.12 -18.10 6.77
CA ASP A 22 -13.06 -18.64 5.41
C ASP A 22 -12.21 -17.71 4.53
N THR A 23 -11.17 -18.26 3.88
CA THR A 23 -10.28 -17.53 2.97
C THR A 23 -10.46 -17.97 1.52
N GLU A 24 -10.14 -17.08 0.59
CA GLU A 24 -10.08 -17.34 -0.84
C GLU A 24 -8.81 -16.76 -1.47
N GLU A 25 -8.43 -17.30 -2.63
CA GLU A 25 -7.31 -16.75 -3.42
C GLU A 25 -7.75 -15.47 -4.13
N ILE A 26 -7.10 -14.36 -3.80
CA ILE A 26 -7.23 -13.09 -4.52
C ILE A 26 -6.09 -12.99 -5.51
N LYS A 27 -6.42 -12.89 -6.81
CA LYS A 27 -5.46 -12.68 -7.89
C LYS A 27 -5.34 -11.20 -8.19
N ILE A 28 -4.11 -10.73 -8.37
CA ILE A 28 -3.84 -9.35 -8.78
C ILE A 28 -3.79 -9.31 -10.30
N GLU A 29 -4.56 -8.41 -10.90
CA GLU A 29 -4.54 -8.17 -12.34
C GLU A 29 -3.39 -7.21 -12.66
N PHE A 30 -2.47 -7.66 -13.53
CA PHE A 30 -1.32 -6.86 -13.94
C PHE A 30 -1.50 -6.35 -15.37
N PRO A 31 -1.14 -5.09 -15.66
CA PRO A 31 -1.07 -4.58 -17.02
C PRO A 31 -0.01 -5.34 -17.83
N LYS A 32 -0.11 -5.23 -19.15
CA LYS A 32 0.90 -5.79 -20.05
C LYS A 32 2.25 -5.09 -19.80
N PRO A 33 3.39 -5.81 -19.90
CA PRO A 33 4.70 -5.16 -19.88
C PRO A 33 4.84 -4.20 -21.07
N MET A 34 5.28 -2.97 -20.82
CA MET A 34 5.38 -1.92 -21.84
C MET A 34 6.73 -1.21 -21.86
N PHE A 35 7.79 -1.88 -21.45
CA PHE A 35 9.11 -1.27 -21.35
C PHE A 35 9.59 -0.71 -22.71
N ILE A 36 9.76 0.61 -22.82
CA ILE A 36 10.26 1.29 -24.03
C ILE A 36 11.66 1.85 -23.77
N GLY A 37 12.57 1.59 -24.71
CA GLY A 37 13.92 2.13 -24.72
C GLY A 37 14.97 1.18 -24.13
N THR A 38 16.23 1.64 -24.12
CA THR A 38 17.31 0.92 -23.43
C THR A 38 17.24 1.27 -21.94
N PRO A 39 17.16 0.29 -21.02
CA PRO A 39 17.13 0.58 -19.59
C PRO A 39 18.34 1.42 -19.18
N VAL A 40 18.09 2.61 -18.62
CA VAL A 40 19.12 3.34 -17.88
C VAL A 40 19.17 2.73 -16.47
N PRO A 41 20.32 2.28 -15.97
CA PRO A 41 20.39 1.72 -14.63
C PRO A 41 20.03 2.78 -13.59
N ALA A 42 18.88 2.63 -12.95
CA ALA A 42 18.54 3.44 -11.78
C ALA A 42 19.46 3.07 -10.62
N LYS A 43 19.83 4.07 -9.81
CA LYS A 43 20.69 3.90 -8.64
C LYS A 43 20.05 4.63 -7.47
N LEU A 44 19.69 3.88 -6.44
CA LEU A 44 19.28 4.40 -5.14
C LEU A 44 19.99 3.62 -4.03
N PRO A 45 20.19 4.25 -2.85
CA PRO A 45 20.52 3.50 -1.65
C PRO A 45 19.47 2.41 -1.38
N ASN A 46 19.90 1.28 -0.81
CA ASN A 46 19.03 0.16 -0.45
C ASN A 46 18.13 -0.37 -1.60
N LEU A 47 18.53 -0.18 -2.86
CA LEU A 47 17.81 -0.72 -4.02
C LEU A 47 17.93 -2.25 -4.07
N GLU A 48 16.80 -2.95 -4.07
CA GLU A 48 16.79 -4.41 -4.17
C GLU A 48 17.24 -4.88 -5.56
N THR A 49 17.84 -6.08 -5.59
CA THR A 49 18.06 -6.78 -6.86
C THR A 49 16.73 -7.34 -7.35
N PRO A 50 16.33 -7.06 -8.62
CA PRO A 50 15.10 -7.62 -9.18
C PRO A 50 15.06 -9.15 -9.08
N ASP A 51 13.99 -9.68 -8.51
CA ASP A 51 13.79 -11.10 -8.30
C ASP A 51 12.36 -11.49 -8.73
N PRO A 52 12.19 -12.10 -9.92
CA PRO A 52 10.87 -12.52 -10.40
C PRO A 52 10.15 -13.52 -9.50
N THR A 53 10.86 -14.21 -8.59
CA THR A 53 10.27 -15.18 -7.67
C THR A 53 9.58 -14.52 -6.47
N LYS A 54 9.91 -13.24 -6.18
CA LYS A 54 9.29 -12.46 -5.10
C LYS A 54 8.04 -11.71 -5.52
N ILE A 55 7.67 -11.77 -6.80
CA ILE A 55 6.45 -11.12 -7.32
C ILE A 55 5.23 -11.81 -6.71
N ILE A 56 4.46 -11.06 -5.93
CA ILE A 56 3.20 -11.52 -5.34
C ILE A 56 2.10 -11.40 -6.40
N LYS A 57 1.76 -12.52 -7.05
CA LYS A 57 0.70 -12.58 -8.09
C LYS A 57 -0.69 -12.84 -7.53
N SER A 58 -0.75 -13.50 -6.39
CA SER A 58 -1.97 -13.76 -5.65
C SER A 58 -1.67 -13.91 -4.16
N PHE A 59 -2.70 -13.82 -3.33
CA PHE A 59 -2.61 -14.02 -1.88
C PHE A 59 -3.92 -14.60 -1.33
N GLN A 60 -3.85 -15.24 -0.17
CA GLN A 60 -5.04 -15.68 0.55
C GLN A 60 -5.59 -14.54 1.41
N ALA A 61 -6.89 -14.28 1.33
CA ALA A 61 -7.56 -13.26 2.12
C ALA A 61 -8.95 -13.73 2.52
N PRO A 62 -9.61 -13.10 3.52
CA PRO A 62 -10.97 -13.45 3.88
C PRO A 62 -11.92 -13.36 2.68
N LYS A 63 -12.88 -14.29 2.62
CA LYS A 63 -13.90 -14.30 1.58
C LYS A 63 -14.63 -12.96 1.49
N GLY A 64 -14.81 -12.46 0.27
CA GLY A 64 -15.41 -11.14 0.01
C GLY A 64 -14.41 -9.99 0.03
N THR A 65 -13.11 -10.29 -0.02
CA THR A 65 -12.06 -9.28 -0.22
C THR A 65 -12.17 -8.68 -1.61
N VAL A 66 -12.15 -7.35 -1.70
CA VAL A 66 -12.23 -6.58 -2.96
C VAL A 66 -11.21 -5.44 -2.96
N ASN A 67 -10.97 -4.82 -4.12
CA ASN A 67 -10.29 -3.52 -4.18
C ASN A 67 -11.23 -2.42 -3.66
N LEU A 68 -11.01 -2.01 -2.41
CA LEU A 68 -11.75 -0.96 -1.70
C LEU A 68 -11.45 0.44 -2.20
N ALA A 69 -10.29 0.65 -2.82
CA ALA A 69 -9.88 1.95 -3.33
C ALA A 69 -10.57 2.31 -4.64
N LYS A 70 -11.09 1.33 -5.40
CA LYS A 70 -11.68 1.57 -6.72
C LYS A 70 -12.76 2.66 -6.69
N GLY A 71 -12.55 3.73 -7.47
CA GLY A 71 -13.43 4.88 -7.61
C GLY A 71 -13.56 5.74 -6.34
N LYS A 72 -12.64 5.62 -5.39
CA LYS A 72 -12.64 6.43 -4.16
C LYS A 72 -12.07 7.82 -4.40
N GLU A 73 -12.39 8.73 -3.50
CA GLU A 73 -11.87 10.09 -3.54
C GLU A 73 -10.36 10.06 -3.23
N VAL A 74 -9.61 10.79 -4.06
CA VAL A 74 -8.17 10.97 -3.93
C VAL A 74 -7.87 12.45 -3.74
N THR A 75 -7.04 12.75 -2.75
CA THR A 75 -6.48 14.09 -2.50
C THR A 75 -4.96 14.01 -2.55
N SER A 76 -4.28 15.14 -2.76
CA SER A 76 -2.82 15.20 -2.86
C SER A 76 -2.24 16.44 -2.18
N SER A 77 -0.93 16.41 -1.92
CA SER A 77 -0.15 17.59 -1.52
C SER A 77 -0.02 18.63 -2.63
N ASP A 78 0.00 18.18 -3.88
CA ASP A 78 0.01 19.04 -5.06
C ASP A 78 -1.43 19.22 -5.56
N PRO A 79 -2.07 20.39 -5.31
CA PRO A 79 -3.47 20.61 -5.62
C PRO A 79 -3.75 20.78 -7.12
N ALA A 80 -2.71 20.88 -7.96
CA ALA A 80 -2.83 21.04 -9.40
C ALA A 80 -1.79 20.17 -10.12
N PRO A 81 -2.05 18.85 -10.27
CA PRO A 81 -1.16 17.95 -10.98
C PRO A 81 -0.73 18.48 -12.34
N ILE A 82 0.51 18.21 -12.73
CA ILE A 82 1.11 18.68 -13.98
C ILE A 82 0.47 17.94 -15.17
N ILE A 83 0.23 16.64 -15.02
CA ILE A 83 -0.38 15.75 -16.01
C ILE A 83 -1.43 14.87 -15.31
N GLY A 84 -2.53 14.61 -16.01
CA GLY A 84 -3.55 13.67 -15.56
C GLY A 84 -4.40 14.20 -14.41
N GLU A 85 -5.28 13.34 -13.92
CA GLU A 85 -6.22 13.65 -12.84
C GLU A 85 -6.01 12.67 -11.68
N LEU A 86 -6.24 13.12 -10.44
CA LEU A 86 -6.08 12.27 -9.25
C LEU A 86 -6.98 11.03 -9.26
N THR A 87 -8.06 11.04 -10.05
CA THR A 87 -8.96 9.89 -10.21
C THR A 87 -8.26 8.66 -10.80
N LEU A 88 -7.17 8.87 -11.57
CA LEU A 88 -6.40 7.77 -12.17
C LEU A 88 -5.81 6.85 -11.09
N VAL A 89 -5.42 7.40 -9.93
CA VAL A 89 -4.85 6.64 -8.79
C VAL A 89 -5.78 5.53 -8.28
N THR A 90 -7.07 5.56 -8.62
CA THR A 90 -8.05 4.58 -8.14
C THR A 90 -9.06 4.14 -9.21
N ASP A 91 -8.79 4.37 -10.49
CA ASP A 91 -9.76 4.05 -11.54
C ASP A 91 -9.87 2.54 -11.85
N GLY A 92 -8.95 1.74 -11.31
CA GLY A 92 -8.88 0.30 -11.54
C GLY A 92 -8.01 -0.08 -12.74
N ASP A 93 -7.27 0.84 -13.33
CA ASP A 93 -6.37 0.62 -14.46
C ASP A 93 -4.91 0.93 -14.08
N ALA A 94 -4.13 -0.13 -13.85
CA ALA A 94 -2.72 -0.01 -13.55
C ALA A 94 -1.83 0.19 -14.79
N ASP A 95 -2.38 0.41 -15.98
CA ASP A 95 -1.62 0.60 -17.22
C ASP A 95 -0.63 1.78 -17.13
N GLY A 96 0.54 1.61 -17.75
CA GLY A 96 1.64 2.59 -17.71
C GLY A 96 1.70 3.49 -18.95
N SER A 97 0.65 3.52 -19.76
CA SER A 97 0.62 4.26 -21.02
C SER A 97 0.50 5.75 -20.78
N ASP A 98 0.77 6.52 -21.83
CA ASP A 98 0.59 7.97 -21.77
C ASP A 98 -0.90 8.26 -21.55
N GLY A 99 -1.23 9.00 -20.49
CA GLY A 99 -2.60 9.28 -20.06
C GLY A 99 -3.16 8.36 -18.96
N CYS A 100 -2.42 7.31 -18.56
CA CYS A 100 -2.79 6.38 -17.48
C CYS A 100 -2.03 6.64 -16.18
N PHE A 101 -1.62 7.89 -15.94
CA PHE A 101 -0.97 8.29 -14.69
C PHE A 101 -1.25 9.75 -14.37
N VAL A 102 -1.17 10.07 -13.09
CA VAL A 102 -1.09 11.45 -12.61
C VAL A 102 0.37 11.81 -12.33
N GLU A 103 0.81 13.01 -12.73
CA GLU A 103 2.14 13.56 -12.45
C GLU A 103 2.03 14.72 -11.45
N LEU A 104 2.69 14.57 -10.29
CA LEU A 104 2.83 15.63 -9.30
C LEU A 104 4.22 16.25 -9.37
N ALA A 105 4.34 17.47 -8.85
CA ALA A 105 5.58 18.24 -8.81
C ALA A 105 6.77 17.49 -8.17
N PRO A 106 8.02 17.94 -8.41
CA PRO A 106 9.20 17.33 -7.81
C PRO A 106 9.22 17.39 -6.27
N GLY A 107 10.11 16.58 -5.69
CA GLY A 107 10.32 16.51 -4.24
C GLY A 107 9.22 15.74 -3.51
N PRO A 108 9.09 15.92 -2.18
CA PRO A 108 8.13 15.17 -1.37
C PRO A 108 6.69 15.50 -1.76
N GLN A 109 5.98 14.51 -2.28
CA GLN A 109 4.55 14.59 -2.59
C GLN A 109 3.82 13.38 -2.02
N TRP A 110 2.54 13.55 -1.71
CA TRP A 110 1.66 12.46 -1.31
C TRP A 110 0.35 12.46 -2.07
N VAL A 111 -0.21 11.26 -2.24
CA VAL A 111 -1.61 11.00 -2.56
C VAL A 111 -2.28 10.33 -1.37
N GLN A 112 -3.55 10.63 -1.14
CA GLN A 112 -4.35 10.09 -0.04
C GLN A 112 -5.72 9.66 -0.54
N ILE A 113 -6.09 8.43 -0.19
CA ILE A 113 -7.33 7.78 -0.56
C ILE A 113 -8.25 7.73 0.67
N ASP A 114 -9.49 8.19 0.53
CA ASP A 114 -10.56 7.97 1.53
C ASP A 114 -11.36 6.72 1.16
N LEU A 115 -11.18 5.63 1.91
CA LEU A 115 -11.93 4.38 1.67
C LEU A 115 -13.43 4.51 1.99
N GLY A 116 -13.83 5.59 2.68
CA GLY A 116 -15.19 5.92 3.10
C GLY A 116 -15.55 5.39 4.49
N ALA A 117 -14.95 4.28 4.92
CA ALA A 117 -15.14 3.70 6.24
C ALA A 117 -13.87 2.98 6.71
N ALA A 118 -13.67 2.92 8.04
CA ALA A 118 -12.57 2.18 8.64
C ALA A 118 -12.76 0.68 8.47
N THR A 119 -11.87 0.01 7.75
CA THR A 119 -11.94 -1.43 7.50
C THR A 119 -10.59 -2.12 7.63
N THR A 120 -10.62 -3.44 7.84
CA THR A 120 -9.42 -4.27 7.92
C THR A 120 -8.81 -4.45 6.54
N LEU A 121 -7.56 -4.04 6.38
CA LEU A 121 -6.82 -4.06 5.12
C LEU A 121 -5.89 -5.28 5.09
N ASN A 122 -5.91 -6.05 4.01
CA ASN A 122 -5.08 -7.24 3.82
C ASN A 122 -3.80 -6.95 3.02
N LYS A 123 -3.92 -6.29 1.87
CA LYS A 123 -2.79 -5.92 1.00
C LYS A 123 -3.04 -4.55 0.37
N ILE A 124 -1.96 -3.87 -0.01
CA ILE A 124 -2.01 -2.68 -0.86
C ILE A 124 -1.11 -2.94 -2.06
N ALA A 125 -1.61 -2.79 -3.27
CA ALA A 125 -0.79 -2.82 -4.47
C ALA A 125 -0.70 -1.40 -5.04
N VAL A 126 0.50 -0.95 -5.36
CA VAL A 126 0.76 0.37 -5.95
C VAL A 126 1.54 0.20 -7.25
N TRP A 127 1.13 0.94 -8.26
CA TRP A 127 1.87 1.13 -9.50
C TRP A 127 2.18 2.60 -9.65
N HIS A 128 3.46 2.92 -9.70
CA HIS A 128 3.91 4.17 -10.30
C HIS A 128 4.14 3.97 -11.81
N TYR A 129 4.55 5.02 -12.52
CA TYR A 129 4.83 4.93 -13.95
C TYR A 129 5.92 3.89 -14.26
N HIS A 130 5.58 2.92 -15.12
CA HIS A 130 6.35 1.69 -15.36
C HIS A 130 6.69 1.39 -16.83
N LYS A 131 6.51 2.37 -17.71
CA LYS A 131 6.90 2.26 -19.14
C LYS A 131 8.41 2.42 -19.36
N GLN A 132 9.16 2.82 -18.32
CA GLN A 132 10.61 3.00 -18.32
C GLN A 132 11.21 2.44 -17.03
N ALA A 133 12.51 2.08 -17.04
CA ALA A 133 13.21 1.65 -15.82
C ALA A 133 13.49 2.87 -14.96
N GLN A 134 12.73 3.01 -13.89
CA GLN A 134 12.95 4.02 -12.89
C GLN A 134 12.58 3.49 -11.51
N ALA A 135 13.21 4.05 -10.49
CA ALA A 135 12.84 3.86 -9.11
C ALA A 135 12.32 5.17 -8.54
N TYR A 136 11.36 5.06 -7.62
CA TYR A 136 10.87 6.19 -6.85
C TYR A 136 11.71 6.35 -5.59
N VAL A 137 11.99 7.61 -5.27
CA VAL A 137 12.80 7.99 -4.11
C VAL A 137 11.88 8.02 -2.89
N ASP A 138 12.29 7.42 -1.79
CA ASP A 138 11.64 7.49 -0.48
C ASP A 138 10.13 7.14 -0.51
N VAL A 139 9.78 5.95 -0.97
CA VAL A 139 8.37 5.51 -0.99
C VAL A 139 7.93 5.11 0.42
N VAL A 140 6.87 5.76 0.91
CA VAL A 140 6.27 5.50 2.23
C VAL A 140 4.77 5.28 2.08
N VAL A 141 4.27 4.17 2.64
CA VAL A 141 2.83 3.86 2.69
C VAL A 141 2.37 3.81 4.14
N GLN A 142 1.46 4.72 4.48
CA GLN A 142 0.89 4.86 5.81
C GLN A 142 -0.63 4.75 5.76
N VAL A 143 -1.20 4.32 6.88
CA VAL A 143 -2.66 4.25 7.07
C VAL A 143 -3.08 4.88 8.39
N SER A 144 -4.28 5.45 8.44
CA SER A 144 -4.86 6.03 9.65
C SER A 144 -6.39 6.13 9.55
N ASP A 145 -7.07 6.32 10.69
CA ASP A 145 -8.45 6.79 10.75
C ASP A 145 -8.55 8.33 10.77
N ASP A 146 -7.43 9.01 10.95
CA ASP A 146 -7.29 10.48 10.97
C ASP A 146 -6.96 10.99 9.56
N LYS A 147 -7.84 11.82 8.98
CA LYS A 147 -7.68 12.35 7.62
C LYS A 147 -6.41 13.19 7.48
N GLU A 148 -5.98 13.81 8.57
CA GLU A 148 -4.82 14.69 8.64
C GLU A 148 -3.53 13.92 8.95
N PHE A 149 -3.60 12.62 9.28
CA PHE A 149 -2.47 11.78 9.66
C PHE A 149 -1.67 12.36 10.85
N LYS A 150 -2.35 12.99 11.82
CA LYS A 150 -1.71 13.51 13.05
C LYS A 150 -1.63 12.46 14.15
N THR A 151 -2.56 11.51 14.14
CA THR A 151 -2.71 10.47 15.15
C THR A 151 -3.00 9.12 14.52
N GLY A 152 -2.75 8.03 15.26
CA GLY A 152 -3.10 6.66 14.82
C GLY A 152 -2.40 6.18 13.55
N VAL A 153 -1.30 6.83 13.15
CA VAL A 153 -0.59 6.52 11.90
C VAL A 153 0.17 5.21 12.05
N THR A 154 -0.07 4.29 11.12
CA THR A 154 0.67 3.03 11.00
C THR A 154 1.42 3.02 9.67
N THR A 155 2.74 2.87 9.73
CA THR A 155 3.58 2.69 8.54
C THR A 155 3.58 1.21 8.13
N LEU A 156 3.19 0.95 6.88
CA LEU A 156 3.12 -0.39 6.29
C LEU A 156 4.34 -0.72 5.43
N PHE A 157 4.89 0.31 4.78
CA PHE A 157 6.09 0.23 3.93
C PHE A 157 6.84 1.56 4.03
N ASN A 158 8.17 1.52 4.09
CA ASN A 158 9.02 2.71 4.11
C ASN A 158 10.42 2.41 3.56
N SER A 159 10.73 2.95 2.39
CA SER A 159 12.06 2.90 1.77
C SER A 159 12.94 4.12 2.01
N ASP A 160 12.47 5.10 2.79
CA ASP A 160 13.21 6.30 3.22
C ASP A 160 14.22 5.94 4.33
N HIS A 161 15.34 5.35 3.93
CA HIS A 161 16.34 4.82 4.86
C HIS A 161 17.06 5.88 5.72
N ASP A 162 17.10 7.13 5.28
CA ASP A 162 17.81 8.24 5.92
C ASP A 162 16.88 9.34 6.47
N ASP A 163 15.57 9.07 6.52
CA ASP A 163 14.53 9.93 7.08
C ASP A 163 14.46 11.32 6.43
N THR A 164 14.67 11.39 5.11
CA THR A 164 14.61 12.65 4.35
C THR A 164 13.20 13.24 4.35
N LEU A 165 12.17 12.39 4.39
CA LEU A 165 10.76 12.77 4.46
C LEU A 165 10.33 13.19 5.86
N LYS A 166 11.14 12.91 6.89
CA LYS A 166 10.80 13.16 8.31
C LYS A 166 9.56 12.38 8.76
N LEU A 167 9.37 11.19 8.20
CA LEU A 167 8.29 10.25 8.52
C LEU A 167 8.80 9.03 9.33
N GLY A 168 10.06 9.07 9.74
CA GLY A 168 10.81 8.00 10.38
C GLY A 168 11.65 7.23 9.37
N ALA A 169 12.85 6.81 9.77
CA ALA A 169 13.73 5.99 8.93
C ALA A 169 13.11 4.61 8.66
N GLY A 170 13.05 4.25 7.38
CA GLY A 170 12.57 2.97 6.86
C GLY A 170 13.66 1.92 6.72
N ALA A 171 13.25 0.65 6.64
CA ALA A 171 14.15 -0.48 6.38
C ALA A 171 13.76 -1.26 5.12
N ASP A 172 12.62 -0.92 4.49
CA ASP A 172 12.19 -1.58 3.27
C ASP A 172 13.08 -1.16 2.10
N PRO A 173 13.33 -2.05 1.14
CA PRO A 173 14.17 -1.72 0.00
C PRO A 173 13.46 -0.81 -1.00
N ALA A 174 14.22 0.12 -1.57
CA ALA A 174 13.82 0.76 -2.82
C ALA A 174 13.72 -0.29 -3.95
N TYR A 175 12.97 0.01 -5.00
CA TYR A 175 12.72 -0.93 -6.08
C TYR A 175 12.60 -0.26 -7.44
N ILE A 176 12.94 -1.00 -8.49
CA ILE A 176 12.65 -0.62 -9.87
C ILE A 176 11.18 -0.89 -10.12
N GLU A 177 10.46 0.12 -10.59
CA GLU A 177 9.06 -0.02 -10.93
C GLU A 177 8.87 -0.91 -12.18
N THR A 178 7.84 -1.75 -12.16
CA THR A 178 7.50 -2.64 -13.29
C THR A 178 5.99 -2.75 -13.45
N ASN A 179 5.53 -3.45 -14.50
CA ASN A 179 4.12 -3.76 -14.67
C ASN A 179 3.54 -4.61 -13.53
N HIS A 180 4.36 -5.17 -12.63
CA HIS A 180 3.89 -5.90 -11.44
C HIS A 180 3.67 -5.00 -10.21
N GLY A 181 4.03 -3.73 -10.28
CA GLY A 181 3.90 -2.79 -9.16
C GLY A 181 4.67 -3.25 -7.92
N ARG A 182 4.27 -2.70 -6.77
CA ARG A 182 4.67 -3.18 -5.45
C ARG A 182 3.45 -3.60 -4.63
N VAL A 183 3.45 -4.85 -4.18
CA VAL A 183 2.41 -5.40 -3.30
C VAL A 183 2.93 -5.41 -1.86
N ILE A 184 2.26 -4.64 -1.00
CA ILE A 184 2.61 -4.35 0.39
C ILE A 184 1.69 -5.11 1.32
N ASP A 185 2.26 -5.67 2.39
CA ASP A 185 1.48 -6.31 3.45
C ASP A 185 0.82 -5.27 4.36
N ALA A 186 -0.51 -5.25 4.38
CA ALA A 186 -1.24 -4.31 5.25
C ALA A 186 -1.40 -4.84 6.68
N LYS A 187 -0.89 -6.05 6.98
CA LYS A 187 -0.82 -6.63 8.33
C LYS A 187 -2.17 -6.71 9.04
N ASN A 188 -3.27 -6.83 8.28
CA ASN A 188 -4.64 -6.78 8.80
C ASN A 188 -4.92 -5.50 9.62
N THR A 189 -4.27 -4.40 9.27
CA THR A 189 -4.45 -3.10 9.94
C THR A 189 -5.82 -2.56 9.62
N LYS A 190 -6.53 -2.08 10.64
CA LYS A 190 -7.80 -1.36 10.45
C LYS A 190 -7.53 0.11 10.24
N ALA A 191 -8.03 0.68 9.15
CA ALA A 191 -7.90 2.10 8.83
C ALA A 191 -8.95 2.56 7.82
N ARG A 192 -9.20 3.87 7.74
CA ARG A 192 -10.04 4.52 6.72
C ARG A 192 -9.23 5.17 5.61
N TYR A 193 -8.10 5.79 5.94
CA TYR A 193 -7.29 6.55 5.01
C TYR A 193 -5.99 5.80 4.69
N VAL A 194 -5.61 5.84 3.42
CA VAL A 194 -4.32 5.33 2.94
C VAL A 194 -3.58 6.50 2.30
N ARG A 195 -2.35 6.76 2.74
CA ARG A 195 -1.48 7.81 2.19
C ARG A 195 -0.20 7.18 1.66
N LEU A 196 0.12 7.52 0.42
CA LEU A 196 1.35 7.12 -0.25
C LEU A 196 2.17 8.39 -0.48
N THR A 197 3.42 8.39 -0.03
CA THR A 197 4.37 9.49 -0.19
C THR A 197 5.55 9.01 -1.01
N SER A 198 6.05 9.87 -1.89
CA SER A 198 7.26 9.67 -2.68
C SER A 198 8.00 11.01 -2.83
N ASN A 199 9.31 10.94 -3.13
CA ASN A 199 10.21 12.10 -3.20
C ASN A 199 10.81 12.27 -4.60
N GLY A 200 9.99 12.09 -5.63
CA GLY A 200 10.41 12.07 -7.02
C GLY A 200 10.88 10.69 -7.48
N ASN A 201 11.54 10.66 -8.64
CA ASN A 201 12.09 9.44 -9.23
C ASN A 201 13.49 9.67 -9.83
N THR A 202 14.18 8.57 -10.15
CA THR A 202 15.55 8.57 -10.69
C THR A 202 15.69 9.06 -12.13
N SER A 203 14.60 9.34 -12.84
CA SER A 203 14.57 9.70 -14.26
C SER A 203 14.38 11.20 -14.48
N ASN A 204 13.38 11.80 -13.82
CA ASN A 204 12.99 13.20 -14.03
C ASN A 204 12.54 13.95 -12.77
N GLU A 205 12.78 13.38 -11.57
CA GLU A 205 12.47 13.99 -10.26
C GLU A 205 10.97 14.18 -9.95
N MET A 206 10.06 13.86 -10.88
CA MET A 206 8.60 13.97 -10.68
C MET A 206 8.04 12.76 -9.92
N ASN A 207 6.80 12.89 -9.44
CA ASN A 207 6.07 11.80 -8.81
C ASN A 207 4.95 11.33 -9.75
N HIS A 208 4.88 10.02 -10.08
CA HIS A 208 3.82 9.48 -10.93
C HIS A 208 3.09 8.35 -10.25
N TYR A 209 1.77 8.38 -10.29
CA TYR A 209 0.93 7.29 -9.81
C TYR A 209 0.02 6.82 -10.94
N CYS A 210 0.07 5.53 -11.25
CA CYS A 210 -0.84 4.88 -12.19
C CYS A 210 -2.09 4.41 -11.44
N GLU A 211 -1.92 3.59 -10.40
CA GLU A 211 -3.04 2.98 -9.67
C GLU A 211 -2.61 2.56 -8.26
N VAL A 212 -3.55 2.61 -7.32
CA VAL A 212 -3.44 2.05 -5.98
C VAL A 212 -4.66 1.21 -5.68
N GLN A 213 -4.43 -0.07 -5.42
CA GLN A 213 -5.45 -1.03 -5.04
C GLN A 213 -5.31 -1.35 -3.55
N VAL A 214 -6.41 -1.22 -2.81
CA VAL A 214 -6.44 -1.51 -1.37
C VAL A 214 -7.37 -2.69 -1.14
N PHE A 215 -6.81 -3.84 -0.77
CA PHE A 215 -7.59 -5.06 -0.62
C PHE A 215 -8.07 -5.23 0.82
N GLY A 216 -9.38 -5.42 0.97
CA GLY A 216 -9.99 -5.77 2.25
C GLY A 216 -11.45 -6.18 2.07
N VAL A 217 -12.07 -6.65 3.15
CA VAL A 217 -13.52 -6.87 3.18
C VAL A 217 -14.19 -5.52 3.39
N PRO A 218 -15.21 -5.14 2.59
CA PRO A 218 -15.93 -3.88 2.79
C PRO A 218 -16.45 -3.75 4.22
N GLY A 219 -16.19 -2.61 4.85
CA GLY A 219 -16.79 -2.26 6.14
C GLY A 219 -18.31 -2.20 6.00
N LYS A 220 -19.03 -2.69 7.03
CA LYS A 220 -20.49 -2.55 7.11
C LYS A 220 -20.89 -1.16 7.57
#